data_AF-A0A1F6A7D4-F1
#
_entry.id   AF-A0A1F6A7D4-F1
#
_cell.length_a   1.000
_cell.length_b   1.000
_cell.length_c   1.000
_cell.angle_alpha   90.00
_cell.angle_beta   90.00
_cell.angle_gamma   90.00
#
_symmetry.space_group_name_H-M   'P 1'
#
loop_
_entity.id
_entity.type
_entity.pdbx_description
1 polymer ?
#
loop_
_entity_poly.entity_id
_entity_poly.type
_entity_poly.pdbx_seq_one_letter_code
_entity_poly.pdbx_strand_id
1 'polypeptide(L)'
;MTLNRKIIFFTAILLVGILFWIAMFLIYSSIISKKPPIIALPTLTPFPRLSPFPTFQVKKTPTPAAKISGIISPTTPAEKGYMEVSGVKMNDITKVALDTNKNGDLVLAGNKRYLISFLKQFNIFIITIKSPPFDQVSREAENYFIATLGIKKEDACRLTVYVNMTKEVDPKKAGFNYNLSWCSD
;
A
#
# COMPACT_ATOMS: atom_id res chain seq x y z
N MET A 1 -15.88 71.42 16.82
CA MET A 1 -15.74 71.10 15.39
C MET A 1 -14.98 69.78 15.15
N THR A 2 -15.16 68.76 15.99
CA THR A 2 -14.37 67.51 15.98
C THR A 2 -15.22 66.24 15.83
N LEU A 3 -16.53 66.32 16.11
CA LEU A 3 -17.46 65.18 16.02
C LEU A 3 -17.78 64.81 14.57
N ASN A 4 -18.03 65.80 13.70
CA ASN A 4 -18.35 65.54 12.28
C ASN A 4 -17.18 64.91 11.51
N ARG A 5 -15.93 65.22 11.88
CA ARG A 5 -14.74 64.66 11.21
C ARG A 5 -14.55 63.18 11.52
N LYS A 6 -14.88 62.73 12.73
CA LYS A 6 -14.84 61.31 13.11
C LYS A 6 -15.94 60.52 12.39
N ILE A 7 -17.15 61.06 12.32
CA ILE A 7 -18.27 60.40 11.63
C ILE A 7 -17.97 60.20 10.14
N ILE A 8 -17.45 61.23 9.46
CA ILE A 8 -17.05 61.14 8.04
C ILE A 8 -15.93 60.11 7.81
N PHE A 9 -14.99 60.00 8.77
CA PHE A 9 -13.89 59.04 8.64
C PHE A 9 -14.37 57.59 8.84
N PHE A 10 -15.28 57.35 9.79
CA PHE A 10 -15.88 56.04 10.01
C PHE A 10 -16.74 55.60 8.82
N THR A 11 -17.55 56.50 8.25
CA THR A 11 -18.36 56.16 7.07
C THR A 11 -17.49 55.84 5.85
N ALA A 12 -16.37 56.55 5.65
CA ALA A 12 -15.42 56.26 4.59
C ALA A 12 -14.77 54.87 4.73
N ILE A 13 -14.33 54.51 5.95
CA ILE A 13 -13.73 53.18 6.20
C ILE A 13 -14.75 52.07 5.95
N LEU A 14 -16.00 52.26 6.39
CA LEU A 14 -17.07 51.27 6.24
C LEU A 14 -17.41 51.06 4.76
N LEU A 15 -17.46 52.13 3.96
CA LEU A 15 -17.65 52.06 2.51
C LEU A 15 -16.50 51.32 1.79
N VAL A 16 -15.26 51.62 2.15
CA VAL A 16 -14.08 50.92 1.58
C VAL A 16 -14.10 49.44 1.93
N GLY A 17 -14.47 49.09 3.17
CA GLY A 17 -14.61 47.70 3.61
C GLY A 17 -15.68 46.93 2.82
N ILE A 18 -16.85 47.56 2.58
CA ILE A 18 -17.93 46.95 1.78
C ILE A 18 -17.49 46.74 0.32
N LEU A 19 -16.84 47.72 -0.30
CA LEU A 19 -16.34 47.60 -1.67
C LEU A 19 -15.30 46.48 -1.81
N PHE A 20 -14.42 46.33 -0.82
CA PHE A 20 -13.45 45.24 -0.79
C PHE A 20 -14.12 43.87 -0.67
N TRP A 21 -15.17 43.75 0.16
CA TRP A 21 -15.91 42.50 0.33
C TRP A 21 -16.67 42.10 -0.95
N ILE A 22 -17.29 43.07 -1.63
CA ILE A 22 -17.94 42.85 -2.93
C ILE A 22 -16.93 42.38 -3.99
N ALA A 23 -15.75 43.02 -4.05
CA ALA A 23 -14.70 42.63 -4.99
C ALA A 23 -14.20 41.19 -4.72
N MET A 24 -13.96 40.83 -3.46
CA MET A 24 -13.61 39.46 -3.07
C MET A 24 -14.70 38.45 -3.46
N PHE A 25 -15.98 38.79 -3.26
CA PHE A 25 -17.10 37.91 -3.64
C PHE A 25 -17.20 37.70 -5.15
N LEU A 26 -16.97 38.73 -5.96
CA LEU A 26 -16.95 38.63 -7.43
C LEU A 26 -15.77 37.80 -7.95
N ILE A 27 -14.60 37.90 -7.31
CA ILE A 27 -13.44 37.06 -7.63
C ILE A 27 -13.72 35.60 -7.26
N TYR A 28 -14.30 35.37 -6.07
CA TYR A 28 -14.62 34.04 -5.60
C TYR A 28 -15.66 33.33 -6.48
N SER A 29 -16.73 34.03 -6.89
CA SER A 29 -17.77 33.48 -7.76
C SER A 29 -17.25 33.14 -9.17
N SER A 30 -16.24 33.87 -9.66
CA SER A 30 -15.57 33.58 -10.94
C SER A 30 -14.75 32.29 -10.91
N ILE A 31 -14.24 31.88 -9.75
CA ILE A 31 -13.43 30.65 -9.60
C ILE A 31 -14.31 29.40 -9.62
N ILE A 32 -15.53 29.47 -9.05
CA ILE A 32 -16.43 28.30 -8.92
C ILE A 32 -17.12 27.92 -10.24
N SER A 33 -17.22 28.84 -11.21
CA SER A 33 -17.92 28.59 -12.49
C SER A 33 -17.13 27.79 -13.53
N LYS A 34 -15.87 27.42 -13.26
CA LYS A 34 -15.12 26.53 -14.16
C LYS A 34 -15.56 25.09 -13.93
N LYS A 35 -16.63 24.67 -14.63
CA LYS A 35 -16.99 23.24 -14.73
C LYS A 35 -15.75 22.44 -15.15
N PRO A 36 -15.38 21.37 -14.44
CA PRO A 36 -14.28 20.52 -14.88
C PRO A 36 -14.61 19.98 -16.28
N PRO A 37 -13.62 19.88 -17.18
CA PRO A 37 -13.83 19.30 -18.50
C PRO A 37 -14.42 17.91 -18.34
N ILE A 38 -15.52 17.64 -19.05
CA ILE A 38 -16.13 16.30 -19.13
C ILE A 38 -15.11 15.42 -19.85
N ILE A 39 -14.34 14.65 -19.07
CA ILE A 39 -13.49 13.60 -19.61
C ILE A 39 -14.44 12.56 -20.18
N ALA A 40 -14.48 12.44 -21.50
CA ALA A 40 -15.24 11.39 -22.17
C ALA A 40 -14.80 10.04 -21.59
N LEU A 41 -15.76 9.27 -21.08
CA LEU A 41 -15.53 7.95 -20.55
C LEU A 41 -14.96 7.08 -21.68
N PRO A 42 -13.79 6.45 -21.51
CA PRO A 42 -13.24 5.57 -22.53
C PRO A 42 -14.26 4.47 -22.84
N THR A 43 -14.69 4.40 -24.09
CA THR A 43 -15.51 3.31 -24.60
C THR A 43 -14.74 2.02 -24.37
N LEU A 44 -15.29 1.13 -23.53
CA LEU A 44 -14.69 -0.17 -23.23
C LEU A 44 -14.56 -0.95 -24.55
N THR A 45 -13.33 -1.06 -25.05
CA THR A 45 -12.99 -1.99 -26.13
C THR A 45 -13.28 -3.42 -25.65
N PRO A 46 -13.84 -4.30 -26.50
CA PRO A 46 -14.04 -5.70 -26.15
C PRO A 46 -12.69 -6.31 -25.77
N PHE A 47 -12.59 -6.84 -24.54
CA PHE A 47 -11.38 -7.52 -24.09
C PHE A 47 -11.08 -8.70 -25.03
N PRO A 48 -9.83 -8.86 -25.51
CA PRO A 48 -9.43 -10.05 -26.23
C PRO A 48 -9.64 -11.27 -25.32
N ARG A 49 -10.32 -12.30 -25.85
CA ARG A 49 -10.48 -13.59 -25.16
C ARG A 49 -9.11 -14.15 -24.82
N LEU A 50 -8.82 -14.26 -23.53
CA LEU A 50 -7.65 -14.99 -23.02
C LEU A 50 -7.70 -16.42 -23.57
N SER A 51 -6.65 -16.81 -24.29
CA SER A 51 -6.43 -18.19 -24.70
C SER A 51 -6.36 -19.09 -23.46
N PRO A 52 -6.88 -20.33 -23.51
CA PRO A 52 -6.82 -21.24 -22.37
C PRO A 52 -5.36 -21.52 -21.99
N PHE A 53 -5.04 -21.24 -20.73
CA PHE A 53 -3.74 -21.57 -20.14
C PHE A 53 -3.47 -23.08 -20.27
N PRO A 54 -2.25 -23.50 -20.64
CA PRO A 54 -1.89 -24.90 -20.67
C PRO A 54 -1.95 -25.49 -19.25
N THR A 55 -2.75 -26.54 -19.08
CA THR A 55 -2.82 -27.31 -17.83
C THR A 55 -1.50 -28.06 -17.66
N PHE A 56 -0.61 -27.58 -16.78
CA PHE A 56 0.57 -28.36 -16.37
C PHE A 56 0.12 -29.59 -15.58
N GLN A 57 0.21 -30.76 -16.20
CA GLN A 57 0.00 -32.04 -15.54
C GLN A 57 1.20 -32.33 -14.62
N VAL A 58 1.02 -32.17 -13.32
CA VAL A 58 2.02 -32.56 -12.32
C VAL A 58 2.10 -34.08 -12.24
N LYS A 59 3.14 -34.65 -12.85
CA LYS A 59 3.48 -36.08 -12.73
C LYS A 59 4.02 -36.33 -11.33
N LYS A 60 3.19 -36.87 -10.43
CA LYS A 60 3.62 -37.34 -9.10
C LYS A 60 4.56 -38.52 -9.27
N THR A 61 5.84 -38.29 -9.00
CA THR A 61 6.85 -39.35 -8.85
C THR A 61 7.02 -39.62 -7.35
N PRO A 62 6.90 -40.87 -6.87
CA PRO A 62 7.10 -41.18 -5.46
C PRO A 62 8.60 -41.13 -5.11
N THR A 63 8.97 -40.20 -4.23
CA THR A 63 10.31 -40.12 -3.65
C THR A 63 10.45 -41.19 -2.55
N PRO A 64 11.49 -42.04 -2.55
CA PRO A 64 11.73 -43.02 -1.50
C PRO A 64 11.99 -42.37 -0.14
N ALA A 65 11.36 -42.89 0.91
CA ALA A 65 11.56 -42.47 2.29
C ALA A 65 12.95 -42.88 2.80
N ALA A 66 13.82 -41.90 3.04
CA ALA A 66 15.04 -42.12 3.80
C ALA A 66 14.71 -42.13 5.30
N LYS A 67 15.06 -43.23 5.96
CA LYS A 67 14.91 -43.49 7.39
C LYS A 67 16.26 -43.18 8.07
N ILE A 68 16.31 -42.18 8.94
CA ILE A 68 17.42 -42.05 9.91
C ILE A 68 16.82 -41.67 11.27
N SER A 69 17.00 -42.59 12.21
CA SER A 69 16.74 -42.50 13.64
C SER A 69 17.91 -41.79 14.33
N GLY A 70 17.64 -40.94 15.31
CA GLY A 70 18.68 -40.33 16.15
C GLY A 70 18.13 -39.27 17.10
N ILE A 71 17.76 -39.71 18.31
CA ILE A 71 17.23 -38.92 19.42
C ILE A 71 18.35 -38.09 20.07
N ILE A 72 18.20 -36.76 20.12
CA ILE A 72 18.56 -35.94 21.28
C ILE A 72 17.62 -34.73 21.33
N SER A 73 16.78 -34.65 22.38
CA SER A 73 16.03 -33.44 22.76
C SER A 73 16.86 -32.72 23.82
N PRO A 74 16.98 -31.37 23.75
CA PRO A 74 16.23 -30.59 24.73
C PRO A 74 15.68 -29.26 24.22
N THR A 75 14.61 -28.86 24.89
CA THR A 75 13.97 -27.53 24.97
C THR A 75 13.15 -27.10 23.76
N THR A 76 11.90 -27.55 23.78
CA THR A 76 10.75 -27.07 23.00
C THR A 76 10.72 -25.54 22.87
N PRO A 77 11.02 -24.97 21.69
CA PRO A 77 10.54 -23.65 21.33
C PRO A 77 9.05 -23.80 21.03
N ALA A 78 8.25 -22.89 21.57
CA ALA A 78 6.80 -22.80 21.34
C ALA A 78 6.41 -23.27 19.93
N GLU A 79 5.43 -24.18 19.85
CA GLU A 79 4.86 -24.70 18.61
C GLU A 79 4.70 -23.57 17.59
N LYS A 80 5.69 -23.43 16.69
CA LYS A 80 5.66 -22.44 15.63
C LYS A 80 4.59 -22.93 14.68
N GLY A 81 3.38 -22.40 14.83
CA GLY A 81 2.32 -22.58 13.86
C GLY A 81 2.86 -22.25 12.48
N TYR A 82 2.61 -23.14 11.52
CA TYR A 82 2.91 -22.89 10.11
C TYR A 82 1.59 -22.67 9.38
N MET A 83 1.62 -21.87 8.33
CA MET A 83 0.52 -21.71 7.40
C MET A 83 1.01 -21.83 5.96
N GLU A 84 0.07 -22.01 5.04
CA GLU A 84 0.36 -22.09 3.61
C GLU A 84 -0.42 -21.02 2.86
N VAL A 85 0.29 -20.23 2.05
CA VAL A 85 -0.32 -19.27 1.11
C VAL A 85 0.31 -19.49 -0.25
N SER A 86 -0.52 -19.63 -1.28
CA SER A 86 -0.07 -19.88 -2.66
C SER A 86 0.90 -21.07 -2.82
N GLY A 87 0.74 -22.10 -1.99
CA GLY A 87 1.62 -23.28 -2.00
C GLY A 87 3.01 -23.05 -1.38
N VAL A 88 3.18 -21.99 -0.60
CA VAL A 88 4.40 -21.66 0.15
C VAL A 88 4.12 -21.85 1.63
N LYS A 89 4.86 -22.75 2.27
CA LYS A 89 4.81 -22.98 3.71
C LYS A 89 5.63 -21.90 4.43
N MET A 90 5.01 -21.20 5.36
CA MET A 90 5.62 -20.09 6.09
C MET A 90 5.13 -20.07 7.55
N ASN A 91 5.76 -19.22 8.38
CA ASN A 91 5.30 -18.97 9.74
C ASN A 91 3.84 -18.50 9.73
N ASP A 92 3.06 -18.92 10.73
CA ASP A 92 1.70 -18.43 10.92
C ASP A 92 1.71 -16.93 11.26
N ILE A 93 1.44 -16.10 10.26
CA ILE A 93 1.46 -14.64 10.39
C ILE A 93 0.35 -14.11 11.30
N THR A 94 -0.68 -14.91 11.60
CA THR A 94 -1.73 -14.52 12.57
C THR A 94 -1.19 -14.45 13.99
N LYS A 95 -0.05 -15.09 14.27
CA LYS A 95 0.60 -15.09 15.59
C LYS A 95 1.60 -13.94 15.77
N VAL A 96 2.07 -13.35 14.67
CA VAL A 96 3.09 -12.28 14.68
C VAL A 96 2.57 -10.94 14.17
N ALA A 97 1.30 -10.87 13.74
CA ALA A 97 0.67 -9.63 13.34
C ALA A 97 0.64 -8.62 14.51
N LEU A 98 1.02 -7.38 14.21
CA LEU A 98 0.92 -6.24 15.13
C LEU A 98 -0.52 -5.79 15.33
N ASP A 99 -1.35 -5.93 14.29
CA ASP A 99 -2.76 -5.55 14.31
C ASP A 99 -3.57 -6.39 13.31
N THR A 100 -4.87 -6.50 13.54
CA THR A 100 -5.83 -7.16 12.65
C THR A 100 -7.06 -6.27 12.49
N ASN A 101 -7.37 -5.89 11.25
CA ASN A 101 -8.54 -5.06 10.99
C ASN A 101 -9.84 -5.90 11.01
N LYS A 102 -10.99 -5.22 10.91
CA LYS A 102 -12.31 -5.87 10.90
C LYS A 102 -12.54 -6.84 9.73
N ASN A 103 -11.79 -6.68 8.64
CA ASN A 103 -11.84 -7.55 7.46
C ASN A 103 -10.91 -8.77 7.60
N GLY A 104 -10.16 -8.86 8.71
CA GLY A 104 -9.18 -9.90 8.94
C GLY A 104 -7.84 -9.68 8.24
N ASP A 105 -7.59 -8.50 7.68
CA ASP A 105 -6.28 -8.13 7.14
C ASP A 105 -5.31 -7.88 8.29
N LEU A 106 -4.07 -8.29 8.07
CA LEU A 106 -3.05 -8.31 9.11
C LEU A 106 -2.02 -7.22 8.83
N VAL A 107 -1.63 -6.49 9.86
CA VAL A 107 -0.46 -5.60 9.82
C VAL A 107 0.71 -6.35 10.40
N LEU A 108 1.72 -6.65 9.59
CA LEU A 108 2.89 -7.44 10.01
C LEU A 108 4.04 -6.55 10.51
N ALA A 109 4.14 -5.34 9.96
CA ALA A 109 5.11 -4.34 10.38
C ALA A 109 4.59 -2.95 10.05
N GLY A 110 4.87 -1.96 10.89
CA GLY A 110 4.52 -0.57 10.61
C GLY A 110 5.41 0.39 11.37
N ASN A 111 6.08 1.29 10.64
CA ASN A 111 6.85 2.38 11.22
C ASN A 111 6.76 3.63 10.32
N LYS A 112 7.59 4.65 10.61
CA LYS A 112 7.61 5.91 9.84
C LYS A 112 8.13 5.72 8.40
N ARG A 113 8.84 4.63 8.11
CA ARG A 113 9.51 4.38 6.84
C ARG A 113 8.77 3.40 5.95
N TYR A 114 8.11 2.38 6.51
CA TYR A 114 7.33 1.42 5.73
C TYR A 114 6.17 0.80 6.53
N LEU A 115 5.27 0.14 5.81
CA LEU A 115 4.18 -0.68 6.32
C LEU A 115 4.15 -1.99 5.53
N ILE A 116 3.97 -3.11 6.22
CA ILE A 116 3.78 -4.42 5.61
C ILE A 116 2.44 -4.96 6.09
N SER A 117 1.55 -5.27 5.16
CA SER A 117 0.24 -5.85 5.45
C SER A 117 -0.04 -7.07 4.59
N PHE A 118 -0.95 -7.90 5.08
CA PHE A 118 -1.50 -9.05 4.36
C PHE A 118 -3.01 -8.87 4.22
N LEU A 119 -3.47 -8.75 2.97
CA LEU A 119 -4.88 -8.69 2.64
C LEU A 119 -5.43 -10.11 2.55
N LYS A 120 -6.15 -10.53 3.59
CA LYS A 120 -6.55 -11.93 3.77
C LYS A 120 -7.49 -12.43 2.68
N GLN A 121 -8.41 -11.57 2.26
CA GLN A 121 -9.39 -11.92 1.22
C GLN A 121 -8.73 -12.24 -0.14
N PHE A 122 -7.60 -11.60 -0.44
CA PHE A 122 -6.95 -11.71 -1.74
C PHE A 122 -5.67 -12.54 -1.72
N ASN A 123 -5.21 -12.96 -0.53
CA ASN A 123 -3.90 -13.58 -0.33
C ASN A 123 -2.74 -12.72 -0.90
N ILE A 124 -2.83 -11.40 -0.71
CA ILE A 124 -1.85 -10.43 -1.23
C ILE A 124 -1.08 -9.81 -0.07
N PHE A 125 0.23 -9.73 -0.22
CA PHE A 125 1.06 -8.91 0.65
C PHE A 125 1.29 -7.54 0.02
N ILE A 126 1.23 -6.49 0.84
CA ILE A 126 1.50 -5.12 0.42
C ILE A 126 2.62 -4.57 1.29
N ILE A 127 3.69 -4.11 0.65
CA ILE A 127 4.79 -3.38 1.25
C ILE A 127 4.68 -1.91 0.80
N THR A 128 4.15 -1.06 1.67
CA THR A 128 4.02 0.38 1.38
C THR A 128 5.19 1.15 1.95
N ILE A 129 5.95 1.80 1.07
CA ILE A 129 7.06 2.69 1.41
C ILE A 129 6.52 4.07 1.75
N LYS A 130 6.90 4.57 2.94
CA LYS A 130 6.41 5.82 3.54
C LYS A 130 7.45 6.94 3.61
N SER A 131 8.71 6.65 3.31
CA SER A 131 9.79 7.64 3.32
C SER A 131 10.78 7.42 2.16
N PRO A 132 11.39 8.47 1.60
CA PRO A 132 12.55 8.32 0.72
C PRO A 132 13.82 7.94 1.51
N PRO A 133 14.87 7.43 0.83
CA PRO A 133 14.90 7.04 -0.58
C PRO A 133 14.27 5.66 -0.80
N PHE A 134 13.47 5.51 -1.87
CA PHE A 134 12.66 4.31 -2.11
C PHE A 134 13.47 3.02 -2.09
N ASP A 135 14.57 2.95 -2.85
CA ASP A 135 15.31 1.69 -3.06
C ASP A 135 15.95 1.16 -1.77
N GLN A 136 16.38 2.06 -0.88
CA GLN A 136 16.92 1.66 0.41
C GLN A 136 15.83 1.13 1.34
N VAL A 137 14.70 1.84 1.41
CA VAL A 137 13.60 1.51 2.33
C VAL A 137 12.86 0.26 1.86
N SER A 138 12.70 0.08 0.55
CA SER A 138 12.16 -1.13 -0.07
C SER A 138 13.01 -2.34 0.31
N ARG A 139 14.33 -2.34 0.07
CA ARG A 139 15.19 -3.48 0.45
C ARG A 139 15.14 -3.82 1.94
N GLU A 140 15.07 -2.82 2.80
CA GLU A 140 14.91 -3.03 4.24
C GLU A 140 13.59 -3.71 4.58
N ALA A 141 12.48 -3.21 4.04
CA ALA A 141 11.15 -3.78 4.25
C ALA A 141 11.04 -5.20 3.67
N GLU A 142 11.62 -5.44 2.50
CA GLU A 142 11.67 -6.75 1.85
C GLU A 142 12.47 -7.78 2.65
N ASN A 143 13.61 -7.39 3.24
CA ASN A 143 14.39 -8.27 4.11
C ASN A 143 13.62 -8.60 5.40
N TYR A 144 12.95 -7.61 5.98
CA TYR A 144 12.09 -7.83 7.14
C TYR A 144 10.92 -8.77 6.81
N PHE A 145 10.33 -8.60 5.62
CA PHE A 145 9.21 -9.39 5.13
C PHE A 145 9.55 -10.89 5.09
N ILE A 146 10.64 -11.27 4.41
CA ILE A 146 11.04 -12.69 4.32
C ILE A 146 11.46 -13.27 5.68
N ALA A 147 12.09 -12.46 6.54
CA ALA A 147 12.46 -12.87 7.89
C ALA A 147 11.23 -13.14 8.77
N THR A 148 10.20 -12.30 8.66
CA THR A 148 8.93 -12.47 9.38
C THR A 148 8.22 -13.75 8.96
N LEU A 149 8.14 -14.00 7.65
CA LEU A 149 7.51 -15.18 7.08
C LEU A 149 8.35 -16.46 7.31
N GLY A 150 9.65 -16.32 7.58
CA GLY A 150 10.55 -17.47 7.73
C GLY A 150 10.74 -18.23 6.42
N ILE A 151 10.70 -17.54 5.28
CA ILE A 151 10.84 -18.12 3.95
C ILE A 151 12.10 -17.63 3.26
N LYS A 152 12.51 -18.34 2.20
CA LYS A 152 13.61 -17.90 1.34
C LYS A 152 13.13 -16.92 0.28
N LYS A 153 14.08 -16.26 -0.38
CA LYS A 153 13.82 -15.28 -1.44
C LYS A 153 13.06 -15.92 -2.62
N GLU A 154 13.41 -17.15 -2.97
CA GLU A 154 12.83 -17.89 -4.09
C GLU A 154 11.36 -18.24 -3.82
N ASP A 155 11.05 -18.62 -2.58
CA ASP A 155 9.68 -18.89 -2.14
C ASP A 155 8.83 -17.62 -2.13
N ALA A 156 9.43 -16.49 -1.74
CA ALA A 156 8.75 -15.19 -1.74
C ALA A 156 8.30 -14.75 -3.15
N CYS A 157 9.01 -15.17 -4.20
CA CYS A 157 8.62 -14.90 -5.59
C CYS A 157 7.39 -15.68 -6.07
N ARG A 158 6.95 -16.69 -5.32
CA ARG A 158 5.70 -17.43 -5.58
C ARG A 158 4.49 -16.79 -4.90
N LEU A 159 4.73 -15.82 -4.01
CA LEU A 159 3.69 -15.07 -3.34
C LEU A 159 3.29 -13.85 -4.18
N THR A 160 2.04 -13.43 -4.07
CA THR A 160 1.60 -12.15 -4.65
C THR A 160 2.00 -11.02 -3.71
N VAL A 161 3.04 -10.28 -4.06
CA VAL A 161 3.57 -9.17 -3.26
C VAL A 161 3.64 -7.91 -4.09
N TYR A 162 3.08 -6.81 -3.58
CA TYR A 162 3.20 -5.50 -4.19
C TYR A 162 4.00 -4.56 -3.29
N VAL A 163 5.10 -4.03 -3.82
CA VAL A 163 5.83 -2.91 -3.22
C VAL A 163 5.32 -1.63 -3.86
N ASN A 164 4.87 -0.66 -3.07
CA ASN A 164 4.33 0.60 -3.61
C ASN A 164 4.64 1.79 -2.71
N MET A 165 4.34 2.99 -3.21
CA MET A 165 4.38 4.21 -2.42
C MET A 165 3.34 5.21 -2.90
N THR A 166 3.01 6.16 -2.03
CA THR A 166 2.06 7.23 -2.35
C THR A 166 2.76 8.43 -2.97
N LYS A 167 1.97 9.27 -3.67
CA LYS A 167 2.47 10.44 -4.39
C LYS A 167 3.09 11.49 -3.46
N GLU A 168 2.65 11.52 -2.21
CA GLU A 168 3.17 12.41 -1.17
C GLU A 168 4.61 12.07 -0.78
N VAL A 169 5.05 10.81 -0.96
CA VAL A 169 6.40 10.36 -0.59
C VAL A 169 7.39 10.58 -1.73
N ASP A 170 7.06 10.12 -2.94
CA ASP A 170 7.85 10.37 -4.14
C ASP A 170 6.93 10.33 -5.39
N PRO A 171 6.69 11.49 -6.04
CA PRO A 171 5.79 11.55 -7.19
C PRO A 171 6.32 10.82 -8.43
N LYS A 172 7.62 10.51 -8.52
CA LYS A 172 8.21 9.80 -9.67
C LYS A 172 8.02 8.29 -9.59
N LYS A 173 7.91 7.75 -8.38
CA LYS A 173 7.76 6.31 -8.13
C LYS A 173 6.37 5.91 -7.68
N ALA A 174 5.51 6.87 -7.35
CA ALA A 174 4.11 6.62 -6.97
C ALA A 174 3.24 6.12 -8.13
N GLY A 175 2.19 5.38 -7.79
CA GLY A 175 1.22 4.85 -8.75
C GLY A 175 1.63 3.55 -9.43
N PHE A 176 2.79 3.00 -9.11
CA PHE A 176 3.28 1.72 -9.58
C PHE A 176 3.26 0.67 -8.47
N ASN A 177 2.98 -0.58 -8.85
CA ASN A 177 3.22 -1.76 -8.01
C ASN A 177 4.49 -2.43 -8.54
N TYR A 178 5.53 -2.43 -7.72
CA TYR A 178 6.79 -3.10 -8.01
C TYR A 178 6.77 -4.51 -7.42
N ASN A 179 7.46 -5.42 -8.10
CA ASN A 179 7.79 -6.73 -7.54
C ASN A 179 8.86 -6.61 -6.44
N LEU A 180 9.06 -7.67 -5.67
CA LEU A 180 10.22 -7.78 -4.78
C LEU A 180 11.51 -7.64 -5.60
N SER A 181 12.48 -6.89 -5.10
CA SER A 181 13.68 -6.48 -5.86
C SER A 181 14.54 -7.61 -6.46
N TRP A 182 14.36 -8.85 -6.02
CA TRP A 182 15.08 -10.04 -6.51
C TRP A 182 14.21 -11.02 -7.31
N CYS A 183 12.92 -10.76 -7.45
CA CYS A 183 12.05 -11.57 -8.27
C CYS A 183 12.12 -11.05 -9.72
N SER A 184 12.17 -11.96 -10.68
CA SER A 184 12.06 -11.60 -12.09
C SER A 184 10.64 -11.15 -12.40
N ASP A 185 10.52 -10.19 -13.32
CA ASP A 185 9.23 -9.73 -13.86
C ASP A 185 8.57 -10.78 -14.77
#